data_AF-A0A3C0EKL0-F1
#
_entry.id   AF-A0A3C0EKL0-F1
#
_cell.length_a   1.000
_cell.length_b   1.000
_cell.length_c   1.000
_cell.angle_alpha   90.00
_cell.angle_beta   90.00
_cell.angle_gamma   90.00
#
_symmetry.space_group_name_H-M   'P 1'
#
loop_
_entity.id
_entity.type
_entity.pdbx_description
1 polymer ?
#
loop_
_entity_poly.entity_id
_entity_poly.type
_entity_poly.pdbx_seq_one_letter_code
_entity_poly.pdbx_strand_id
1 'polypeptide(L)' 'MSKTAKEPKITPAMRQFHDFKEKYPDCVLFFRMGDFYEM' A
#
# COMPACT_ATOMS: atom_id res chain seq x y z
N MET A 1 7.33 -28.85 -6.66
CA MET A 1 6.23 -28.10 -6.01
C MET A 1 6.54 -26.62 -6.14
N SER A 2 5.95 -25.93 -7.11
CA SER A 2 6.24 -24.51 -7.32
C SER A 2 4.92 -23.75 -7.30
N LYS A 3 4.55 -23.25 -6.12
CA LYS A 3 3.45 -22.30 -5.96
C LYS A 3 3.90 -20.99 -6.62
N THR A 4 3.45 -20.74 -7.85
CA THR A 4 3.51 -19.40 -8.42
C THR A 4 2.53 -18.55 -7.62
N ALA A 5 3.03 -17.89 -6.58
CA ALA A 5 2.26 -16.91 -5.83
C ALA A 5 1.98 -15.76 -6.81
N LYS A 6 0.77 -15.78 -7.37
CA LYS A 6 0.23 -14.75 -8.24
C LYS A 6 0.30 -13.45 -7.44
N GLU A 7 1.27 -12.57 -7.77
CA GLU A 7 1.34 -11.25 -7.14
C GLU A 7 -0.06 -10.65 -7.24
N PRO A 8 -0.68 -10.24 -6.12
CA PRO A 8 -1.97 -9.60 -6.19
C PRO A 8 -1.82 -8.43 -7.15
N LYS A 9 -2.74 -8.31 -8.10
CA LYS A 9 -2.83 -7.13 -8.98
C LYS A 9 -3.25 -5.95 -8.10
N ILE A 10 -2.31 -5.44 -7.32
CA ILE A 10 -2.49 -4.27 -6.48
C ILE A 10 -2.67 -3.08 -7.40
N THR A 11 -3.63 -2.22 -7.06
CA THR A 11 -3.80 -0.97 -7.78
C THR A 11 -2.52 -0.14 -7.64
N PRO A 12 -2.22 0.75 -8.60
CA PRO A 12 -1.08 1.66 -8.47
C PRO A 12 -1.09 2.46 -7.15
N ALA A 13 -2.28 2.80 -6.64
CA ALA A 13 -2.46 3.44 -5.33
C ALA A 13 -2.02 2.56 -4.16
N MET A 14 -2.40 1.27 -4.16
CA MET A 14 -2.02 0.33 -3.10
C MET A 14 -0.52 0.05 -3.08
N ARG A 15 0.15 0.04 -4.25
CA ARG A 15 1.62 -0.04 -4.30
C ARG A 15 2.27 1.10 -3.53
N GLN A 16 1.84 2.33 -3.79
CA GLN A 16 2.37 3.51 -3.10
C GLN A 16 2.10 3.45 -1.59
N PHE A 17 0.89 3.06 -1.19
CA PHE A 17 0.55 2.88 0.22
C PHE A 17 1.49 1.89 0.91
N HIS A 18 1.72 0.71 0.31
CA HIS A 18 2.63 -0.29 0.87
C HIS A 18 4.07 0.21 0.94
N ASP A 19 4.58 0.88 -0.11
CA ASP A 19 5.94 1.44 -0.12
C ASP A 19 6.15 2.45 1.03
N PHE A 20 5.14 3.27 1.34
CA PHE A 20 5.21 4.20 2.47
C PHE A 20 5.02 3.51 3.82
N LYS A 21 4.17 2.48 3.90
CA LYS A 21 3.96 1.71 5.13
C LYS A 21 5.21 0.92 5.53
N GLU A 22 5.96 0.39 4.57
CA GLU A 22 7.24 -0.28 4.81
C GLU A 22 8.33 0.70 5.26
N LYS A 23 8.35 1.92 4.71
CA LYS A 23 9.31 2.96 5.12
C LYS A 23 9.02 3.54 6.50
N TYR A 24 7.75 3.59 6.90
CA TYR A 24 7.31 4.18 8.18
C TYR A 24 6.34 3.24 8.92
N PRO A 25 6.83 2.08 9.41
CA PRO A 25 5.98 1.07 10.03
C PRO A 25 5.31 1.56 11.32
N ASP A 26 6.01 2.40 12.08
CA ASP A 26 5.57 2.91 13.39
C ASP A 26 4.81 4.23 13.32
N CYS A 27 4.49 4.71 12.12
CA CYS A 27 3.78 5.97 11.91
C CYS A 27 2.34 5.74 11.42
N VAL A 28 1.46 6.67 11.77
CA VAL A 28 0.12 6.77 11.17
C VAL A 28 0.28 7.38 9.79
N LEU A 29 -0.11 6.63 8.76
CA LEU A 29 -0.04 7.08 7.37
C LEU A 29 -1.39 7.71 7.01
N PHE A 30 -1.37 9.00 6.65
CA PHE A 30 -2.54 9.68 6.10
C PHE A 30 -2.40 9.78 4.59
N PHE A 31 -3.14 8.95 3.86
CA PHE A 31 -3.14 8.91 2.41
C PHE A 31 -4.21 9.85 1.84
N ARG A 32 -3.80 10.91 1.15
CA ARG A 32 -4.74 11.89 0.58
C ARG A 32 -5.44 11.30 -0.65
N MET A 33 -6.72 10.99 -0.53
CA MET A 33 -7.59 10.64 -1.66
C MET A 33 -8.59 11.76 -1.90
N GLY A 34 -8.24 12.68 -2.83
CA GLY A 34 -9.05 13.85 -3.14
C GLY A 34 -9.05 14.87 -2.00
N ASP A 35 -10.25 15.18 -1.50
CA ASP A 35 -10.47 16.15 -0.42
C ASP A 35 -10.36 15.53 0.99
N PHE A 36 -10.14 14.21 1.06
CA PHE A 36 -10.07 13.46 2.31
C PHE A 36 -8.72 12.76 2.50
N TYR A 37 -8.45 12.38 3.75
CA TYR A 37 -7.33 11.53 4.12
C TYR A 37 -7.86 10.18 4.61
N GLU A 38 -7.33 9.09 4.05
CA GLU A 38 -7.55 7.72 4.49
C GLU A 38 -6.38 7.26 5.39
N MET A 39 -6.67 6.45 6.41
CA MET A 39 -5.68 5.85 7.33
C MET A 39 -5.44 4.38 7.04
#